data_AF-A0A357V8D2-F1
#
_entry.id   AF-A0A357V8D2-F1
#
_cell.length_a   1.000
_cell.length_b   1.000
_cell.length_c   1.000
_cell.angle_alpha   90.00
_cell.angle_beta   90.00
_cell.angle_gamma   90.00
#
_symmetry.space_group_name_H-M   'P 1'
#
loop_
_entity.id
_entity.type
_entity.pdbx_description
1 polymer ?
#
loop_
_entity_poly.entity_id
_entity_poly.type
_entity_poly.pdbx_seq_one_letter_code
_entity_poly.pdbx_strand_id
1 'polypeptide(L)'
;MAKKLTKKTRDLLMNVSTATLCTALFKVGLKNQFIQDVHPVSPKGKNMVGQAYTMRYIPAREDLNPISVFQDPKHPQRVGVEECPKGHVMVIDSRKDPRAASAGSILVTRLMVRGCAGVVSDGGF
;
A
#
# COMPACT_ATOMS: atom_id res chain seq x y z
N MET A 1 -6.07 -11.03 -17.38
CA MET A 1 -6.35 -10.02 -16.32
C MET A 1 -6.41 -10.69 -14.96
N ALA A 2 -5.88 -10.07 -13.91
CA ALA A 2 -5.95 -10.62 -12.56
C ALA A 2 -7.41 -10.66 -12.06
N LYS A 3 -7.80 -11.74 -11.38
CA LYS A 3 -9.15 -11.91 -10.83
C LYS A 3 -9.38 -10.91 -9.69
N LYS A 4 -10.47 -10.13 -9.76
CA LYS A 4 -10.85 -9.15 -8.73
C LYS A 4 -11.18 -9.83 -7.40
N LEU A 5 -10.77 -9.22 -6.29
CA LEU A 5 -11.10 -9.71 -4.95
C LEU A 5 -12.61 -9.64 -4.71
N THR A 6 -13.24 -10.78 -4.39
CA THR A 6 -14.67 -10.84 -4.07
C THR A 6 -14.92 -10.50 -2.61
N LYS A 7 -16.14 -10.01 -2.30
CA LYS A 7 -16.57 -9.77 -0.92
C LYS A 7 -16.44 -11.03 -0.06
N LYS A 8 -16.89 -12.19 -0.56
CA LYS A 8 -16.79 -13.48 0.14
C LYS A 8 -15.34 -13.83 0.48
N THR A 9 -14.42 -13.73 -0.48
CA THR A 9 -12.99 -14.02 -0.25
C THR A 9 -12.38 -13.04 0.75
N ARG A 10 -12.68 -11.75 0.61
CA ARG A 10 -12.20 -10.74 1.56
C ARG A 10 -12.67 -11.05 2.98
N ASP A 11 -13.96 -11.32 3.17
CA ASP A 11 -14.54 -11.57 4.49
C ASP A 11 -13.96 -12.84 5.14
N LEU A 12 -13.62 -13.87 4.35
CA LEU A 12 -12.87 -15.04 4.83
C LEU A 12 -11.45 -14.66 5.26
N LEU A 13 -10.70 -13.93 4.42
CA LEU A 13 -9.32 -13.50 4.70
C LEU A 13 -9.20 -12.59 5.93
N MET A 14 -10.25 -11.83 6.26
CA MET A 14 -10.28 -11.01 7.48
C MET A 14 -10.10 -11.83 8.76
N ASN A 15 -10.39 -13.14 8.73
CA ASN A 15 -10.30 -14.05 9.87
C ASN A 15 -9.04 -14.94 9.85
N VAL A 16 -8.11 -14.71 8.91
CA VAL A 16 -6.90 -15.52 8.74
C VAL A 16 -5.67 -14.72 9.15
N SER A 17 -4.77 -15.32 9.93
CA SER A 17 -3.49 -14.68 10.27
C SER A 17 -2.55 -14.62 9.06
N THR A 18 -1.65 -13.65 9.03
CA THR A 18 -0.61 -13.57 7.99
C THR A 18 0.26 -14.82 7.97
N ALA A 19 0.60 -15.38 9.13
CA ALA A 19 1.38 -16.62 9.26
C ALA A 19 0.67 -17.81 8.57
N THR A 20 -0.61 -18.01 8.87
CA THR A 20 -1.42 -19.07 8.25
C THR A 20 -1.51 -18.88 6.73
N LEU A 21 -1.70 -17.65 6.26
CA LEU A 21 -1.77 -17.35 4.84
C LEU A 21 -0.43 -17.62 4.14
N CYS A 22 0.70 -17.22 4.73
CA CYS A 22 2.03 -17.52 4.21
C CYS A 22 2.26 -19.03 4.06
N THR A 23 1.87 -19.84 5.06
CA THR A 23 1.95 -21.31 4.96
C THR A 23 1.08 -21.87 3.83
N ALA A 24 -0.14 -21.36 3.66
CA ALA A 24 -1.03 -21.80 2.58
C ALA A 24 -0.43 -21.47 1.20
N LEU A 25 0.15 -20.28 1.04
CA LEU A 25 0.83 -19.86 -0.18
C LEU A 25 2.10 -20.69 -0.45
N PHE A 26 2.87 -21.00 0.60
CA PHE A 26 4.05 -21.87 0.51
C PHE A 26 3.72 -23.25 -0.05
N LYS A 27 2.62 -23.86 0.41
CA LYS A 27 2.14 -25.17 -0.07
C LYS A 27 1.80 -25.18 -1.57
N VAL A 28 1.51 -24.03 -2.17
CA VAL A 28 1.25 -23.89 -3.61
C VAL A 28 2.46 -23.31 -4.38
N GLY A 29 3.64 -23.31 -3.77
CA GLY A 29 4.91 -22.96 -4.43
C GLY A 29 5.33 -21.49 -4.30
N LEU A 30 4.57 -20.66 -3.60
CA LEU A 30 4.87 -19.25 -3.38
C LEU A 30 5.67 -19.09 -2.07
N LYS A 31 6.97 -18.75 -2.16
CA LYS A 31 7.92 -18.78 -1.01
C LYS A 31 8.33 -17.42 -0.40
N ASN A 32 8.29 -16.32 -1.17
CA ASN A 32 8.54 -14.94 -0.69
C ASN A 32 7.27 -14.04 -0.68
N GLN A 33 6.46 -14.09 0.39
CA GLN A 33 5.09 -13.51 0.42
C GLN A 33 4.93 -12.39 1.44
N PHE A 34 5.94 -12.16 2.27
CA PHE A 34 5.89 -11.22 3.37
C PHE A 34 6.90 -10.10 3.15
N ILE A 35 6.45 -8.85 3.32
CA ILE A 35 7.32 -7.68 3.29
C ILE A 35 7.98 -7.57 4.66
N GLN A 36 9.27 -7.89 4.71
CA GLN A 36 10.06 -7.85 5.94
C GLN A 36 10.17 -6.42 6.47
N ASP A 37 10.29 -6.30 7.80
CA ASP A 37 10.50 -5.05 8.53
C ASP A 37 9.38 -3.99 8.41
N VAL A 38 8.22 -4.39 7.89
CA VAL A 38 7.01 -3.54 7.84
C VAL A 38 6.07 -3.90 8.99
N HIS A 39 5.76 -2.90 9.81
CA HIS A 39 4.99 -3.07 11.05
C HIS A 39 3.77 -2.14 11.10
N PRO A 40 2.67 -2.53 11.79
CA PRO A 40 1.56 -1.63 12.03
C PRO A 40 1.99 -0.41 12.84
N VAL A 41 1.59 0.80 12.40
CA VAL A 41 1.84 2.06 13.12
C VAL A 41 1.12 2.14 14.47
N SER A 42 0.13 1.30 14.71
CA SER A 42 -0.54 1.09 16.00
C SER A 42 -1.38 -0.19 15.97
N PRO A 43 -1.64 -0.83 17.12
CA PRO A 43 -2.57 -1.95 17.20
C PRO A 43 -3.98 -1.52 16.74
N LYS A 44 -4.55 -2.23 15.76
CA LYS A 44 -5.90 -1.94 15.23
C LYS A 44 -6.97 -2.95 15.62
N GLY A 45 -6.60 -4.08 16.23
CA GLY A 45 -7.52 -5.14 16.67
C GLY A 45 -8.27 -5.88 15.55
N LYS A 46 -7.96 -5.60 14.29
CA LYS A 46 -8.54 -6.25 13.12
C LYS A 46 -7.53 -6.33 11.99
N ASN A 47 -7.65 -7.37 11.17
CA ASN A 47 -6.85 -7.51 9.96
C ASN A 47 -7.21 -6.43 8.92
N MET A 48 -6.24 -6.08 8.09
CA MET A 48 -6.43 -5.22 6.92
C MET A 48 -6.35 -6.09 5.67
N VAL A 49 -7.44 -6.19 4.93
CA VAL A 49 -7.51 -6.98 3.69
C VAL A 49 -8.12 -6.14 2.56
N GLY A 50 -7.42 -6.08 1.44
CA GLY A 50 -7.91 -5.45 0.23
C GLY A 50 -7.06 -5.84 -0.97
N GLN A 51 -7.56 -5.54 -2.16
CA GLN A 51 -6.79 -5.72 -3.38
C GLN A 51 -5.69 -4.65 -3.44
N ALA A 52 -4.48 -5.02 -3.87
CA ALA A 52 -3.36 -4.08 -3.93
C ALA A 52 -3.57 -3.05 -5.06
N TYR A 53 -3.36 -1.78 -4.72
CA TYR A 53 -3.15 -0.69 -5.67
C TYR A 53 -1.75 -0.15 -5.41
N THR A 54 -0.86 -0.30 -6.39
CA THR A 54 0.59 -0.18 -6.17
C THR A 54 1.14 1.13 -6.69
N MET A 55 2.00 1.77 -5.91
CA MET A 55 2.78 2.94 -6.32
C MET A 55 4.26 2.68 -6.02
N ARG A 56 5.14 3.07 -6.94
CA ARG A 56 6.58 2.92 -6.78
C ARG A 56 7.27 4.27 -6.82
N TYR A 57 8.07 4.53 -5.81
CA TYR A 57 9.03 5.63 -5.81
C TYR A 57 10.29 5.26 -6.56
N ILE A 58 10.86 6.25 -7.22
CA ILE A 58 12.16 6.17 -7.87
C ILE A 58 13.05 7.27 -7.30
N PRO A 59 14.39 7.10 -7.33
CA PRO A 59 15.30 8.17 -6.95
C PRO A 59 14.95 9.47 -7.66
N ALA A 60 14.85 10.55 -6.88
CA ALA A 60 14.59 11.86 -7.43
C ALA A 60 15.77 12.32 -8.29
N ARG A 61 15.45 12.99 -9.40
CA ARG A 61 16.40 13.74 -10.20
C ARG A 61 16.32 15.19 -9.79
N GLU A 62 17.38 15.74 -9.21
CA GLU A 62 17.39 17.12 -8.70
C GLU A 62 17.09 18.14 -9.79
N ASP A 63 17.48 17.84 -11.04
CA ASP A 63 17.20 18.69 -12.19
C ASP A 63 15.75 18.63 -12.69
N LEU A 64 14.97 17.61 -12.28
CA LEU A 64 13.59 17.38 -12.72
C LEU A 64 12.56 17.41 -11.58
N ASN A 65 12.98 17.44 -10.31
CA ASN A 65 12.09 17.34 -9.14
C ASN A 65 12.11 18.60 -8.24
N PRO A 66 11.97 19.83 -8.79
CA PRO A 66 11.77 21.01 -7.97
C PRO A 66 10.40 21.00 -7.29
N ILE A 67 10.23 21.74 -6.19
CA ILE A 67 8.96 21.77 -5.42
C ILE A 67 7.72 22.16 -6.25
N SER A 68 7.92 22.89 -7.36
CA SER A 68 6.84 23.28 -8.26
C SER A 68 6.13 22.10 -8.93
N VAL A 69 6.78 20.93 -9.07
CA VAL A 69 6.15 19.74 -9.68
C VAL A 69 4.94 19.24 -8.90
N PHE A 70 4.89 19.49 -7.59
CA PHE A 70 3.77 19.10 -6.73
C PHE A 70 2.52 19.96 -6.94
N GLN A 71 2.62 21.08 -7.66
CA GLN A 71 1.47 21.89 -8.04
C GLN A 71 0.65 21.26 -9.17
N ASP A 72 1.27 20.40 -9.98
CA ASP A 72 0.59 19.71 -11.08
C ASP A 72 -0.45 18.72 -10.52
N PRO A 73 -1.75 18.89 -10.84
CA PRO A 73 -2.78 17.92 -10.47
C PRO A 73 -2.51 16.51 -11.02
N LYS A 74 -1.75 16.40 -12.11
CA LYS A 74 -1.36 15.13 -12.74
C LYS A 74 -0.10 14.51 -12.13
N HIS A 75 0.48 15.12 -11.09
CA HIS A 75 1.63 14.54 -10.40
C HIS A 75 1.32 13.09 -9.96
N PRO A 76 2.17 12.09 -10.30
CA PRO A 76 1.83 10.67 -10.13
C PRO A 76 1.42 10.27 -8.71
N GLN A 77 2.03 10.88 -7.68
CA GLN A 77 1.64 10.64 -6.28
C GLN A 77 0.19 11.05 -6.01
N ARG A 78 -0.23 12.21 -6.55
CA ARG A 78 -1.59 12.72 -6.38
C ARG A 78 -2.58 11.85 -7.14
N VAL A 79 -2.25 11.51 -8.38
CA VAL A 79 -3.06 10.60 -9.22
C VAL A 79 -3.22 9.25 -8.51
N GLY A 80 -2.15 8.65 -8.01
CA GLY A 80 -2.22 7.37 -7.29
C GLY A 80 -3.15 7.42 -6.08
N VAL A 81 -3.11 8.50 -5.29
CA VAL A 81 -4.03 8.69 -4.16
C VAL A 81 -5.47 8.89 -4.61
N GLU A 82 -5.70 9.70 -5.65
CA GLU A 82 -7.04 10.02 -6.16
C GLU A 82 -7.67 8.92 -7.02
N GLU A 83 -6.90 7.94 -7.48
CA GLU A 83 -7.40 6.81 -8.27
C GLU A 83 -7.49 5.51 -7.48
N CYS A 84 -6.86 5.44 -6.30
CA CYS A 84 -6.96 4.26 -5.43
C CYS A 84 -8.45 3.93 -5.15
N PRO A 85 -8.94 2.75 -5.56
CA PRO A 85 -10.36 2.46 -5.45
C PRO A 85 -10.76 2.09 -4.01
N LYS A 86 -12.04 2.31 -3.69
CA LYS A 86 -12.62 1.91 -2.40
C LYS A 86 -12.31 0.45 -2.08
N GLY A 87 -11.90 0.18 -0.83
CA GLY A 87 -11.56 -1.15 -0.34
C GLY A 87 -10.22 -1.71 -0.83
N HIS A 88 -9.44 -0.98 -1.64
CA HIS A 88 -8.08 -1.38 -1.98
C HIS A 88 -7.10 -0.98 -0.88
N VAL A 89 -5.97 -1.67 -0.84
CA VAL A 89 -4.81 -1.30 -0.01
C VAL A 89 -3.80 -0.60 -0.93
N MET A 90 -3.46 0.64 -0.59
CA MET A 90 -2.35 1.34 -1.26
C MET A 90 -1.04 0.68 -0.81
N VAL A 91 -0.25 0.17 -1.74
CA VAL A 91 1.04 -0.47 -1.47
C VAL A 91 2.14 0.36 -2.11
N ILE A 92 2.99 0.96 -1.29
CA ILE A 92 4.03 1.89 -1.71
C ILE A 92 5.39 1.20 -1.60
N ASP A 93 6.03 1.00 -2.75
CA ASP A 93 7.43 0.56 -2.87
C ASP A 93 8.34 1.79 -2.87
N SER A 94 9.03 2.00 -1.76
CA SER A 94 10.06 3.01 -1.51
C SER A 94 11.46 2.42 -1.55
N ARG A 95 11.63 1.23 -2.13
CA ARG A 95 12.92 0.53 -2.26
C ARG A 95 13.61 0.29 -0.91
N LYS A 96 12.84 0.09 0.15
CA LYS A 96 13.33 -0.03 1.54
C LYS A 96 14.19 1.16 2.01
N ASP A 97 14.00 2.36 1.45
CA ASP A 97 14.73 3.55 1.87
C ASP A 97 13.89 4.39 2.85
N PRO A 98 14.25 4.42 4.15
CA PRO A 98 13.50 5.18 5.15
C PRO A 98 13.84 6.67 5.19
N ARG A 99 14.83 7.14 4.40
CA ARG A 99 15.32 8.53 4.48
C ARG A 99 14.36 9.55 3.87
N ALA A 100 13.41 9.10 3.06
CA ALA A 100 12.37 9.92 2.46
C ALA A 100 10.99 9.44 2.93
N ALA A 101 10.11 10.39 3.24
CA ALA A 101 8.73 10.09 3.60
C ALA A 101 7.96 9.56 2.39
N SER A 102 7.45 8.34 2.52
CA SER A 102 6.64 7.65 1.51
C SER A 102 5.22 8.22 1.40
N ALA A 103 4.68 8.71 2.51
CA ALA A 103 3.41 9.43 2.61
C ALA A 103 3.38 10.22 3.93
N GLY A 104 2.36 11.08 4.08
CA GLY A 104 2.11 11.82 5.32
C GLY A 104 0.62 11.90 5.64
N SER A 105 0.29 12.62 6.71
CA SER A 105 -1.09 12.73 7.22
C SER A 105 -2.10 13.17 6.15
N ILE A 106 -1.73 14.10 5.27
CA ILE A 106 -2.60 14.61 4.19
C ILE A 106 -3.01 13.48 3.24
N LEU A 107 -2.04 12.75 2.69
CA LEU A 107 -2.29 11.70 1.70
C LEU A 107 -2.99 10.48 2.31
N VAL A 108 -2.59 10.09 3.52
CA VAL A 108 -3.21 8.97 4.24
C VAL A 108 -4.65 9.30 4.64
N THR A 109 -4.91 10.51 5.11
CA THR A 109 -6.28 10.98 5.42
C THR A 109 -7.14 10.99 4.17
N ARG A 110 -6.58 11.42 3.03
CA ARG A 110 -7.32 11.40 1.76
C ARG A 110 -7.71 9.98 1.35
N LEU A 111 -6.79 9.01 1.44
CA LEU A 111 -7.09 7.60 1.18
C LEU A 111 -8.17 7.06 2.14
N MET A 112 -8.12 7.44 3.42
CA MET A 112 -9.14 7.08 4.41
C MET A 112 -10.53 7.62 4.03
N VAL A 113 -10.64 8.90 3.69
CA VAL A 113 -11.91 9.53 3.27
C VAL A 113 -12.47 8.88 2.00
N ARG A 114 -11.59 8.46 1.07
CA ARG A 114 -11.98 7.72 -0.15
C ARG A 114 -12.41 6.28 0.12
N GLY A 115 -12.26 5.79 1.34
CA GLY A 115 -12.67 4.45 1.76
C GLY A 115 -11.71 3.35 1.32
N CYS A 116 -10.43 3.65 1.12
CA CYS A 116 -9.39 2.63 0.99
C CYS A 116 -9.31 1.78 2.26
N ALA A 117 -8.96 0.50 2.12
CA ALA A 117 -8.84 -0.42 3.25
C ALA A 117 -7.62 -0.09 4.14
N GLY A 118 -6.58 0.52 3.57
CA GLY A 118 -5.45 1.11 4.28
C GLY A 118 -4.23 1.27 3.40
N VAL A 119 -3.06 1.41 4.03
CA VAL A 119 -1.78 1.72 3.37
C VAL A 119 -0.69 0.81 3.92
N VAL A 120 0.19 0.34 3.04
CA VAL A 120 1.41 -0.39 3.36
C VAL A 120 2.57 0.30 2.65
N SER A 121 3.66 0.61 3.34
CA SER A 121 4.90 1.07 2.73
C SER A 121 6.11 0.41 3.36
N ASP A 122 7.14 0.18 2.57
CA ASP A 122 8.49 -0.21 3.02
C ASP A 122 9.44 1.00 3.16
N GLY A 123 8.93 2.24 3.11
CA GLY A 123 9.71 3.48 3.26
C GLY A 123 9.54 4.14 4.63
N GLY A 124 10.05 5.38 4.73
CA GLY A 124 9.94 6.21 5.92
C GLY A 124 8.54 6.81 6.07
N PHE A 125 8.15 7.10 7.31
CA PHE A 125 6.89 7.76 7.67
C PHE A 125 7.09 8.73 8.83
#